data_AF-A0A8H4ZVR6-F1
#
_entry.id   AF-A0A8H4ZVR6-F1
#
_cell.length_a   1.000
_cell.length_b   1.000
_cell.length_c   1.000
_cell.angle_alpha   90.00
_cell.angle_beta   90.00
_cell.angle_gamma   90.00
#
_symmetry.space_group_name_H-M   'P 1'
#
loop_
_entity.id
_entity.type
_entity.pdbx_description
1 polymer ?
#
loop_
_entity_poly.entity_id
_entity_poly.type
_entity_poly.pdbx_seq_one_letter_code
_entity_poly.pdbx_strand_id
1 'polypeptide(L)'
;MTKKHLSKLHRKWNWIRVVTPILWHYEGSPNPKRVPNWNGFNEVLGIIKNQADLLGLGRDVEVATGMAMTDNADVTVQSKLPPEIWTIILDYAGDWELAKALGMYTNLPMPSPWTSQPRDRNDPLKVYEHELEWTVLTCNSAAICKKISQSPPEFHDISALVIKLVIKFGLIDVLAYMEANRPDLFKAFDGTTLPTKASAYYPRTDVLDYWKQSAWFRDRHVYDAEAVDGASKFGHVRVLDWWWRRSGLMMRYTESALEQASGNGHLLVLEWWRDAAAQDDKVVLRPGRSLLWATQHGQADVLRWWDASGIPAAHGDSVAKMASRWGQVEVLETWRRLKGDDKLVFDAEVLVSPTIFKHLAVLEWWRNFAHGELEGMEGRKQMVEFRTCNIEEALEDSIGDQSAVRRWWTQNGLNLGLRDEEWLKTRYL
;
A
#
# COMPACT_ATOMS: atom_id res chain seq x y z
N MET A 1 1.87 42.73 -1.96
CA MET A 1 2.60 42.65 -3.25
C MET A 1 2.04 43.69 -4.20
N THR A 2 2.87 44.53 -4.83
CA THR A 2 2.40 45.54 -5.81
C THR A 2 2.33 44.94 -7.22
N LYS A 3 1.48 45.47 -8.10
CA LYS A 3 1.36 45.02 -9.51
C LYS A 3 2.70 45.02 -10.24
N LYS A 4 3.59 45.97 -9.93
CA LYS A 4 4.96 46.05 -10.46
C LYS A 4 5.86 44.87 -10.03
N HIS A 5 5.66 44.32 -8.83
CA HIS A 5 6.42 43.15 -8.37
C HIS A 5 5.93 41.87 -9.05
N LEU A 6 4.61 41.72 -9.21
CA LEU A 6 4.01 40.59 -9.93
C LEU A 6 4.41 40.57 -11.41
N SER A 7 4.43 41.72 -12.08
CA SER A 7 4.89 41.82 -13.47
C SER A 7 6.38 41.49 -13.62
N LYS A 8 7.21 41.86 -12.63
CA LYS A 8 8.64 41.50 -12.61
C LYS A 8 8.84 40.00 -12.40
N LEU A 9 7.97 39.37 -11.61
CA LEU A 9 8.00 37.96 -11.30
C LEU A 9 7.64 37.11 -12.54
N HIS A 10 6.55 37.47 -13.22
CA HIS A 10 6.15 36.83 -14.49
C HIS A 10 7.13 37.03 -15.64
N ARG A 11 7.93 38.11 -15.63
CA ARG A 11 8.90 38.39 -16.71
C ARG A 11 10.24 37.71 -16.50
N LYS A 12 10.64 37.44 -15.25
CA LYS A 12 11.95 36.87 -14.91
C LYS A 12 11.90 35.39 -14.55
N TRP A 13 10.76 34.91 -14.05
CA TRP A 13 10.59 33.53 -13.59
C TRP A 13 9.28 32.97 -14.14
N ASN A 14 9.28 32.65 -15.44
CA ASN A 14 8.11 32.17 -16.17
C ASN A 14 7.57 30.82 -15.64
N TRP A 15 8.36 30.11 -14.82
CA TRP A 15 8.00 28.86 -14.14
C TRP A 15 7.23 29.07 -12.83
N ILE A 16 7.17 30.30 -12.30
CA ILE A 16 6.39 30.62 -11.10
C ILE A 16 5.01 31.13 -11.54
N ARG A 17 3.96 30.39 -11.20
CA ARG A 17 2.56 30.78 -11.42
C ARG A 17 2.01 31.44 -10.16
N VAL A 18 1.51 32.67 -10.29
CA VAL A 18 0.87 33.38 -9.18
C VAL A 18 -0.62 33.06 -9.19
N VAL A 19 -1.12 32.59 -8.06
CA VAL A 19 -2.55 32.25 -7.86
C VAL A 19 -3.21 33.31 -6.97
N THR A 20 -4.50 33.52 -7.14
CA THR A 20 -5.28 34.38 -6.25
C THR A 20 -5.25 33.87 -4.79
N PRO A 21 -4.95 34.74 -3.81
CA PRO A 21 -4.86 34.34 -2.40
C PRO A 21 -6.26 34.09 -1.81
N ILE A 22 -6.32 33.29 -0.76
CA ILE A 22 -7.55 33.10 0.04
C ILE A 22 -7.84 34.40 0.79
N LEU A 23 -8.96 35.05 0.47
CA LEU A 23 -9.42 36.24 1.18
C LEU A 23 -10.45 35.83 2.24
N TRP A 24 -10.14 36.15 3.49
CA TRP A 24 -11.04 35.91 4.63
C TRP A 24 -12.02 37.07 4.76
N HIS A 25 -13.31 36.76 4.94
CA HIS A 25 -14.33 37.73 5.29
C HIS A 25 -15.21 37.15 6.41
N TYR A 26 -15.71 38.03 7.27
CA TYR A 26 -16.62 37.71 8.36
C TYR A 26 -17.96 38.36 8.05
N GLU A 27 -19.01 37.57 7.82
CA GLU A 27 -20.36 38.11 7.63
C GLU A 27 -20.95 38.55 8.98
N GLY A 28 -21.54 39.75 8.99
CA GLY A 28 -22.10 40.40 10.18
C GLY A 28 -23.39 39.74 10.66
N SER A 29 -23.27 38.68 11.46
CA SER A 29 -24.32 38.18 12.35
C SER A 29 -23.67 37.67 13.65
N PRO A 30 -24.39 37.50 14.77
CA PRO A 30 -23.79 37.35 16.10
C PRO A 30 -22.93 36.09 16.31
N ASN A 31 -22.91 35.17 15.34
CA ASN A 31 -21.93 34.09 15.22
C ASN A 31 -21.35 34.08 13.79
N PRO A 32 -20.27 34.81 13.50
CA PRO A 32 -19.77 34.92 12.13
C PRO A 32 -19.17 33.59 11.68
N LYS A 33 -19.88 32.86 10.81
CA LYS A 33 -19.35 31.67 10.14
C LYS A 33 -18.20 32.09 9.22
N ARG A 34 -17.06 31.41 9.36
CA ARG A 34 -15.86 31.59 8.52
C ARG A 34 -16.12 30.98 7.14
N VAL A 35 -16.31 31.82 6.12
CA VAL A 35 -16.47 31.36 4.73
C VAL A 35 -15.17 31.64 3.95
N PRO A 36 -14.39 30.61 3.56
CA PRO A 36 -13.28 30.81 2.64
C PRO A 36 -13.82 30.99 1.23
N ASN A 37 -13.75 32.20 0.69
CA ASN A 37 -14.05 32.44 -0.72
C ASN A 37 -12.73 32.31 -1.51
N TRP A 38 -12.40 31.10 -1.96
CA TRP A 38 -11.16 30.86 -2.71
C TRP A 38 -11.45 30.52 -4.18
N ASN A 39 -11.48 31.56 -5.01
CA ASN A 39 -11.60 31.41 -6.46
C ASN A 39 -10.32 30.82 -7.11
N GLY A 40 -9.19 30.83 -6.39
CA GLY A 40 -7.90 30.34 -6.89
C GLY A 40 -7.76 28.81 -6.90
N PHE A 41 -8.67 28.06 -6.27
CA PHE A 41 -8.63 26.59 -6.32
C PHE A 41 -8.84 26.05 -7.73
N ASN A 42 -9.82 26.62 -8.45
CA ASN A 42 -10.10 26.25 -9.83
C ASN A 42 -8.96 26.68 -10.77
N GLU A 43 -8.29 27.79 -10.48
CA GLU A 43 -7.08 28.22 -11.20
C GLU A 43 -5.94 27.20 -11.00
N VAL A 44 -5.73 26.71 -9.77
CA VAL A 44 -4.73 25.67 -9.47
C VAL A 44 -5.06 24.37 -10.17
N LEU A 45 -6.30 23.90 -10.08
CA LEU A 45 -6.77 22.69 -10.78
C LEU A 45 -6.59 22.81 -12.30
N GLY A 46 -6.93 23.97 -12.88
CA GLY A 46 -6.72 24.24 -14.30
C GLY A 46 -5.24 24.24 -14.70
N ILE A 47 -4.35 24.81 -13.86
CA ILE A 47 -2.91 24.78 -14.10
C ILE A 47 -2.37 23.35 -14.04
N ILE A 48 -2.76 22.57 -13.03
CA ILE A 48 -2.33 21.17 -12.88
C ILE A 48 -2.81 20.35 -14.08
N LYS A 49 -4.08 20.52 -14.47
CA LYS A 49 -4.66 19.81 -15.61
C LYS A 49 -3.96 20.17 -16.92
N ASN A 50 -3.77 21.46 -17.20
CA ASN A 50 -3.05 21.90 -18.40
C ASN A 50 -1.60 21.41 -18.43
N GLN A 51 -0.92 21.37 -17.28
CA GLN A 51 0.45 20.85 -17.19
C GLN A 51 0.49 19.33 -17.41
N ALA A 52 -0.49 18.61 -16.88
CA ALA A 52 -0.65 17.16 -17.09
C ALA A 52 -0.99 16.86 -18.56
N ASP A 53 -1.88 17.64 -19.18
CA ASP A 53 -2.27 17.50 -20.59
C ASP A 53 -1.09 17.85 -21.53
N LEU A 54 -0.29 18.87 -21.21
CA LEU A 54 0.97 19.18 -21.93
C LEU A 54 2.01 18.07 -21.83
N LEU A 55 2.10 17.41 -20.68
CA LEU A 55 2.96 16.23 -20.49
C LEU A 55 2.39 14.98 -21.17
N GLY A 56 1.07 14.89 -21.34
CA GLY A 56 0.36 13.82 -22.06
C GLY A 56 0.48 13.94 -23.58
N LEU A 57 0.41 15.15 -24.13
CA LEU A 57 0.54 15.43 -25.57
C LEU A 57 1.89 15.00 -26.16
N GLY A 58 2.95 14.92 -25.35
CA GLY A 58 4.24 14.35 -25.76
C GLY A 58 4.23 12.81 -25.88
N ARG A 59 3.30 12.12 -25.23
CA ARG A 59 3.16 10.65 -25.29
C ARG A 59 2.21 10.18 -26.39
N ASP A 60 1.18 10.96 -26.70
CA ASP A 60 0.17 10.56 -27.69
C ASP A 60 0.65 10.70 -29.16
N VAL A 61 1.71 11.46 -29.43
CA VAL A 61 2.34 11.54 -30.76
C VAL A 61 3.26 10.34 -31.03
N GLU A 62 3.79 9.68 -29.99
CA GLU A 62 4.66 8.50 -30.15
C GLU A 62 3.89 7.19 -30.42
N VAL A 63 2.57 7.16 -30.21
CA VAL A 63 1.74 5.95 -30.39
C VAL A 63 1.27 5.76 -31.84
N ALA A 64 1.39 6.77 -32.71
CA ALA A 64 0.87 6.72 -34.09
C ALA A 64 1.93 6.52 -35.20
N THR A 65 3.23 6.57 -34.89
CA THR A 65 4.29 6.34 -35.88
C THR A 65 5.17 5.15 -35.49
N GLY A 66 5.02 4.05 -36.23
CA GLY A 66 5.80 2.84 -36.04
C GLY A 66 7.30 3.03 -36.22
N MET A 67 8.06 2.22 -35.48
CA MET A 67 9.43 1.78 -35.73
C MET A 67 10.38 2.85 -36.29
N ALA A 68 10.94 3.66 -35.39
CA ALA A 68 12.31 4.13 -35.53
C ALA A 68 12.98 4.08 -34.15
N MET A 69 14.04 3.28 -34.04
CA MET A 69 15.00 3.40 -32.96
C MET A 69 15.56 4.82 -32.99
N THR A 70 15.28 5.63 -31.97
CA THR A 70 16.02 6.85 -31.70
C THR A 70 16.51 6.79 -30.26
N ASP A 71 17.83 6.69 -30.11
CA ASP A 71 18.56 7.01 -28.89
C ASP A 71 18.09 8.36 -28.36
N ASN A 72 17.29 8.38 -27.30
CA ASN A 72 17.04 9.60 -26.55
C ASN A 72 18.13 9.75 -25.48
N ALA A 73 19.30 10.17 -25.95
CA ALA A 73 20.23 10.94 -25.15
C ALA A 73 19.56 12.28 -24.77
N ASP A 74 19.68 12.65 -23.49
CA ASP A 74 19.43 13.97 -22.92
C ASP A 74 18.06 14.63 -23.15
N VAL A 75 17.05 14.13 -22.42
CA VAL A 75 16.05 15.04 -21.83
C VAL A 75 16.56 15.44 -20.45
N THR A 76 17.41 16.48 -20.38
CA THR A 76 17.82 17.06 -19.10
C THR A 76 16.62 17.73 -18.45
N VAL A 77 15.97 17.04 -17.51
CA VAL A 77 14.95 17.63 -16.65
C VAL A 77 15.60 18.76 -15.83
N GLN A 78 15.35 20.01 -16.23
CA GLN A 78 16.00 21.21 -15.67
C GLN A 78 15.41 21.72 -14.35
N SER A 79 14.52 20.98 -13.68
CA SER A 79 14.02 21.36 -12.36
C SER A 79 14.70 20.54 -11.26
N LYS A 80 15.94 20.88 -10.90
CA LYS A 80 16.51 20.39 -9.63
C LYS A 80 15.83 21.12 -8.50
N LEU A 81 14.94 20.44 -7.79
CA LEU A 81 14.43 20.92 -6.50
C LEU A 81 15.64 21.23 -5.59
N PRO A 82 15.55 22.25 -4.72
CA PRO A 82 16.58 22.52 -3.73
C PRO A 82 16.88 21.27 -2.88
N PRO A 83 18.14 21.06 -2.44
CA PRO A 83 18.51 19.90 -1.64
C PRO A 83 17.64 19.70 -0.39
N GLU A 84 17.18 20.78 0.23
CA GLU A 84 16.31 20.75 1.41
C GLU A 84 14.94 20.13 1.10
N ILE A 85 14.41 20.38 -0.10
CA ILE A 85 13.14 19.78 -0.53
C ILE A 85 13.32 18.29 -0.78
N TRP A 86 14.45 17.88 -1.36
CA TRP A 86 14.78 16.46 -1.50
C TRP A 86 14.93 15.77 -0.15
N THR A 87 15.59 16.39 0.83
CA THR A 87 15.65 15.90 2.20
C THR A 87 14.24 15.65 2.76
N ILE A 88 13.34 16.62 2.63
CA ILE A 88 11.95 16.50 3.11
C ILE A 88 11.22 15.35 2.40
N ILE A 89 11.36 15.24 1.08
CA ILE A 89 10.72 14.18 0.29
C ILE A 89 11.24 12.80 0.71
N LEU A 90 12.57 12.65 0.85
CA LEU A 90 13.20 11.39 1.20
C LEU A 90 12.90 10.98 2.65
N ASP A 91 12.88 11.95 3.57
CA ASP A 91 12.48 11.72 4.97
C ASP A 91 11.02 11.27 5.05
N TYR A 92 10.12 11.88 4.26
CA TYR A 92 8.72 11.45 4.19
C TYR A 92 8.56 10.06 3.56
N ALA A 93 9.36 9.75 2.53
CA ALA A 93 9.37 8.43 1.89
C ALA A 93 9.94 7.33 2.79
N GLY A 94 10.71 7.68 3.82
CA GLY A 94 11.33 6.72 4.74
C GLY A 94 12.43 5.87 4.10
N ASP A 95 12.96 6.27 2.93
CA ASP A 95 13.94 5.48 2.17
C ASP A 95 15.37 6.05 2.32
N TRP A 96 16.03 5.66 3.41
CA TRP A 96 17.42 6.04 3.67
C TRP A 96 18.40 5.56 2.59
N GLU A 97 18.19 4.36 2.04
CA GLU A 97 19.10 3.80 1.02
C GLU A 97 19.02 4.60 -0.27
N LEU A 98 17.82 5.00 -0.69
CA LEU A 98 17.65 5.89 -1.85
C LEU A 98 18.31 7.25 -1.61
N ALA A 99 18.15 7.82 -0.41
CA ALA A 99 18.80 9.08 -0.07
C ALA A 99 20.34 9.00 -0.19
N LYS A 100 20.93 7.91 0.32
CA LYS A 100 22.37 7.66 0.21
C LYS A 100 22.82 7.43 -1.22
N ALA A 101 22.06 6.67 -2.02
CA ALA A 101 22.38 6.44 -3.42
C ALA A 101 22.35 7.72 -4.27
N LEU A 102 21.48 8.67 -3.93
CA LEU A 102 21.41 9.98 -4.58
C LEU A 102 22.45 10.99 -4.03
N GLY A 103 23.23 10.63 -3.00
CA GLY A 103 24.15 11.54 -2.33
C GLY A 103 23.45 12.68 -1.59
N MET A 104 22.19 12.49 -1.19
CA MET A 104 21.37 13.51 -0.54
C MET A 104 21.42 13.38 0.99
N TYR A 105 21.32 14.52 1.66
CA TYR A 105 21.17 14.55 3.11
C TYR A 105 19.77 14.05 3.52
N THR A 106 19.68 13.37 4.65
CA THR A 106 18.43 12.85 5.23
C THR A 106 18.54 12.84 6.75
N ASN A 107 17.43 13.08 7.44
CA ASN A 107 17.36 12.95 8.90
C ASN A 107 17.03 11.52 9.36
N LEU A 108 16.83 10.59 8.42
CA LEU A 108 16.51 9.20 8.72
C LEU A 108 17.68 8.50 9.43
N PRO A 109 17.40 7.70 10.48
CA PRO A 109 18.43 6.88 11.12
C PRO A 109 18.93 5.80 10.15
N MET A 110 20.21 5.46 10.27
CA MET A 110 20.78 4.35 9.49
C MET A 110 20.05 3.04 9.82
N PRO A 111 19.54 2.30 8.81
CA PRO A 111 18.84 1.05 9.05
C PRO A 111 19.76 -0.02 9.66
N SER A 112 19.19 -0.93 10.47
CA SER A 112 19.95 -1.94 11.22
C SER A 112 20.84 -2.89 10.41
N PRO A 113 20.56 -3.22 9.13
CA PRO A 113 21.49 -4.03 8.33
C PRO A 113 22.82 -3.33 8.04
N TRP A 114 22.82 -1.99 8.05
CA TRP A 114 23.98 -1.17 7.71
C TRP A 114 24.85 -0.86 8.93
N THR A 115 26.16 -0.92 8.74
CA THR A 115 27.16 -0.54 9.74
C THR A 115 28.18 0.42 9.13
N SER A 116 28.79 1.28 9.94
CA SER A 116 29.84 2.19 9.46
C SER A 116 31.21 1.52 9.30
N GLN A 117 31.36 0.31 9.86
CA GLN A 117 32.59 -0.47 9.80
C GLN A 117 32.24 -1.94 9.49
N PRO A 118 33.19 -2.69 8.89
CA PRO A 118 33.06 -4.14 8.71
C PRO A 118 32.78 -4.84 10.05
N ARG A 119 31.93 -5.87 10.01
CA ARG A 119 31.58 -6.67 11.21
C ARG A 119 32.79 -7.38 11.78
N ASP A 120 33.66 -7.87 10.91
CA ASP A 120 34.97 -8.41 11.26
C ASP A 120 36.03 -7.68 10.44
N ARG A 121 36.96 -7.02 11.13
CA ARG A 121 38.04 -6.25 10.51
C ARG A 121 39.26 -7.13 10.20
N ASN A 122 39.31 -8.33 10.76
CA ASN A 122 40.42 -9.26 10.61
C ASN A 122 40.19 -10.25 9.48
N ASP A 123 38.96 -10.42 9.02
CA ASP A 123 38.61 -11.24 7.86
C ASP A 123 38.58 -10.37 6.57
N PRO A 124 39.56 -10.55 5.65
CA PRO A 124 39.61 -9.79 4.41
C PRO A 124 38.37 -9.97 3.52
N LEU A 125 37.69 -11.12 3.57
CA LEU A 125 36.47 -11.37 2.80
C LEU A 125 35.31 -10.55 3.35
N LYS A 126 35.17 -10.44 4.69
CA LYS A 126 34.15 -9.60 5.32
C LYS A 126 34.39 -8.12 5.13
N VAL A 127 35.65 -7.69 5.09
CA VAL A 127 36.00 -6.32 4.73
C VAL A 127 35.61 -6.05 3.27
N TYR A 128 35.94 -6.95 2.35
CA TYR A 128 35.58 -6.80 0.94
C TYR A 128 34.06 -6.81 0.71
N GLU A 129 33.32 -7.72 1.35
CA GLU A 129 31.85 -7.80 1.31
C GLU A 129 31.24 -6.46 1.73
N HIS A 130 31.70 -5.92 2.87
CA HIS A 130 31.25 -4.63 3.38
C HIS A 130 31.55 -3.47 2.43
N GLU A 131 32.76 -3.43 1.86
CA GLU A 131 33.12 -2.40 0.87
C GLU A 131 32.28 -2.51 -0.40
N LEU A 132 31.96 -3.73 -0.85
CA LEU A 132 31.09 -3.95 -1.99
C LEU A 132 29.67 -3.46 -1.71
N GLU A 133 29.10 -3.74 -0.53
CA GLU A 133 27.78 -3.23 -0.13
C GLU A 133 27.70 -1.70 -0.21
N TRP A 134 28.68 -0.99 0.35
CA TRP A 134 28.75 0.47 0.28
C TRP A 134 29.00 0.98 -1.14
N THR A 135 29.80 0.27 -1.94
CA THR A 135 30.04 0.62 -3.35
C THR A 135 28.74 0.53 -4.15
N VAL A 136 27.97 -0.54 -3.95
CA VAL A 136 26.66 -0.73 -4.62
C VAL A 136 25.65 0.33 -4.20
N LEU A 137 25.69 0.77 -2.94
CA LEU A 137 24.80 1.82 -2.46
C LEU A 137 25.14 3.20 -3.02
N THR A 138 26.43 3.55 -3.15
CA THR A 138 26.86 4.95 -3.33
C THR A 138 27.46 5.27 -4.69
N CYS A 139 27.88 4.27 -5.46
CA CYS A 139 28.61 4.45 -6.71
C CYS A 139 27.78 4.04 -7.94
N ASN A 140 28.25 4.43 -9.13
CA ASN A 140 27.60 4.07 -10.39
C ASN A 140 27.90 2.63 -10.84
N SER A 141 27.15 2.12 -11.83
CA SER A 141 27.29 0.76 -12.37
C SER A 141 28.73 0.40 -12.75
N ALA A 142 29.47 1.32 -13.37
CA ALA A 142 30.85 1.08 -13.82
C ALA A 142 31.81 0.83 -12.64
N ALA A 143 31.70 1.61 -11.56
CA ALA A 143 32.49 1.43 -10.35
C ALA A 143 32.14 0.11 -9.64
N ILE A 144 30.86 -0.27 -9.64
CA ILE A 144 30.39 -1.54 -9.08
C ILE A 144 30.98 -2.73 -9.87
N CYS A 145 30.86 -2.72 -11.20
CA CYS A 145 31.44 -3.78 -12.04
C CYS A 145 32.96 -3.86 -11.86
N LYS A 146 33.64 -2.72 -11.76
CA LYS A 146 35.08 -2.68 -11.45
C LYS A 146 35.38 -3.31 -10.09
N LYS A 147 34.61 -3.01 -9.05
CA LYS A 147 34.81 -3.64 -7.73
C LYS A 147 34.63 -5.15 -7.83
N ILE A 148 33.55 -5.63 -8.47
CA ILE A 148 33.28 -7.07 -8.69
C ILE A 148 34.41 -7.75 -9.47
N SER A 149 35.02 -7.08 -10.46
CA SER A 149 36.17 -7.59 -11.19
C SER A 149 37.41 -7.83 -10.32
N GLN A 150 37.49 -7.12 -9.18
CA GLN A 150 38.60 -7.18 -8.23
C GLN A 150 38.28 -8.10 -7.03
N SER A 151 37.24 -8.94 -7.11
CA SER A 151 36.92 -9.78 -5.96
C SER A 151 38.02 -10.80 -5.67
N PRO A 152 38.24 -11.15 -4.39
CA PRO A 152 39.11 -12.26 -4.01
C PRO A 152 38.68 -13.58 -4.67
N PRO A 153 39.60 -14.51 -4.96
CA PRO A 153 39.28 -15.81 -5.53
C PRO A 153 38.31 -16.64 -4.68
N GLU A 154 38.36 -16.51 -3.36
CA GLU A 154 37.51 -17.22 -2.40
C GLU A 154 36.12 -16.58 -2.23
N PHE A 155 35.88 -15.43 -2.86
CA PHE A 155 34.60 -14.72 -2.79
C PHE A 155 33.60 -15.31 -3.79
N HIS A 156 32.77 -16.23 -3.31
CA HIS A 156 31.83 -17.01 -4.13
C HIS A 156 30.35 -16.68 -3.92
N ASP A 157 30.01 -15.87 -2.93
CA ASP A 157 28.63 -15.54 -2.60
C ASP A 157 28.51 -14.03 -2.32
N ILE A 158 27.47 -13.42 -2.90
CA ILE A 158 27.13 -12.02 -2.64
C ILE A 158 26.17 -11.90 -1.47
N SER A 159 26.29 -10.81 -0.72
CA SER A 159 25.43 -10.56 0.43
C SER A 159 23.98 -10.31 0.01
N ALA A 160 23.04 -10.61 0.90
CA ALA A 160 21.62 -10.33 0.69
C ALA A 160 21.35 -8.83 0.46
N LEU A 161 22.22 -7.95 0.99
CA LEU A 161 22.12 -6.51 0.81
C LEU A 161 22.49 -6.11 -0.62
N VAL A 162 23.56 -6.68 -1.19
CA VAL A 162 23.93 -6.45 -2.59
C VAL A 162 22.81 -6.93 -3.53
N ILE A 163 22.28 -8.13 -3.32
CA ILE A 163 21.15 -8.67 -4.10
C ILE A 163 19.96 -7.70 -4.05
N LYS A 164 19.61 -7.26 -2.84
CA LYS A 164 18.53 -6.29 -2.61
C LYS A 164 18.75 -5.01 -3.40
N LEU A 165 19.93 -4.38 -3.30
CA LEU A 165 20.21 -3.08 -3.92
C LEU A 165 20.26 -3.17 -5.45
N VAL A 166 20.86 -4.25 -5.99
CA VAL A 166 20.90 -4.50 -7.43
C VAL A 166 19.49 -4.56 -8.03
N ILE A 167 18.56 -5.25 -7.35
CA ILE A 167 17.16 -5.33 -7.80
C ILE A 167 16.42 -4.01 -7.53
N LYS A 168 16.55 -3.44 -6.32
CA LYS A 168 15.88 -2.19 -5.92
C LYS A 168 16.18 -1.03 -6.86
N PHE A 169 17.46 -0.84 -7.16
CA PHE A 169 17.93 0.21 -8.06
C PHE A 169 17.94 -0.21 -9.53
N GLY A 170 17.59 -1.46 -9.84
CA GLY A 170 17.54 -2.03 -11.18
C GLY A 170 18.85 -1.80 -11.93
N LEU A 171 19.94 -2.27 -11.33
CA LEU A 171 21.29 -2.13 -11.85
C LEU A 171 21.52 -3.16 -12.97
N ILE A 172 20.86 -2.96 -14.12
CA ILE A 172 20.87 -3.90 -15.25
C ILE A 172 22.29 -4.15 -15.77
N ASP A 173 23.12 -3.11 -15.86
CA ASP A 173 24.52 -3.24 -16.28
C ASP A 173 25.33 -4.14 -15.34
N VAL A 174 25.05 -4.07 -14.04
CA VAL A 174 25.72 -4.90 -13.02
C VAL A 174 25.25 -6.34 -13.15
N LEU A 175 23.96 -6.58 -13.34
CA LEU A 175 23.42 -7.92 -13.61
C LEU A 175 24.06 -8.52 -14.88
N ALA A 176 24.08 -7.78 -15.98
CA ALA A 176 24.67 -8.22 -17.25
C ALA A 176 26.17 -8.49 -17.12
N TYR A 177 26.90 -7.65 -16.38
CA TYR A 177 28.31 -7.87 -16.10
C TYR A 177 28.55 -9.15 -15.28
N MET A 178 27.74 -9.39 -14.25
CA MET A 178 27.85 -10.60 -13.42
C MET A 178 27.50 -11.86 -14.22
N GLU A 179 26.46 -11.83 -15.05
CA GLU A 179 26.11 -12.94 -15.95
C GLU A 179 27.28 -13.30 -16.88
N ALA A 180 27.94 -12.30 -17.47
CA ALA A 180 28.99 -12.52 -18.46
C ALA A 180 30.36 -12.89 -17.84
N ASN A 181 30.71 -12.34 -16.67
CA ASN A 181 32.07 -12.43 -16.13
C ASN A 181 32.18 -13.23 -14.83
N ARG A 182 31.10 -13.34 -14.06
CA ARG A 182 31.07 -13.95 -12.71
C ARG A 182 29.80 -14.76 -12.46
N PRO A 183 29.56 -15.83 -13.25
CA PRO A 183 28.39 -16.69 -13.09
C PRO A 183 28.31 -17.36 -11.71
N ASP A 184 29.46 -17.56 -11.07
CA ASP A 184 29.57 -18.05 -9.69
C ASP A 184 28.89 -17.13 -8.67
N LEU A 185 28.90 -15.81 -8.91
CA LEU A 185 28.16 -14.85 -8.09
C LEU A 185 26.73 -14.65 -8.58
N PHE A 186 26.51 -14.76 -9.89
CA PHE A 186 25.19 -14.57 -10.50
C PHE A 186 24.17 -15.63 -10.07
N LYS A 187 24.63 -16.84 -9.72
CA LYS A 187 23.79 -17.91 -9.12
C LYS A 187 22.95 -17.44 -7.93
N ALA A 188 23.37 -16.38 -7.23
CA ALA A 188 22.61 -15.81 -6.11
C ALA A 188 21.24 -15.23 -6.50
N PHE A 189 21.02 -14.99 -7.81
CA PHE A 189 19.75 -14.54 -8.37
C PHE A 189 18.87 -15.69 -8.91
N ASP A 190 19.32 -16.94 -8.79
CA ASP A 190 18.60 -18.12 -9.27
C ASP A 190 17.24 -18.32 -8.58
N GLY A 191 16.41 -19.14 -9.23
CA GLY A 191 15.09 -19.50 -8.76
C GLY A 191 14.09 -18.36 -8.94
N THR A 192 13.23 -18.17 -7.94
CA THR A 192 12.17 -17.16 -7.96
C THR A 192 12.63 -15.80 -7.43
N THR A 193 13.86 -15.70 -6.90
CA THR A 193 14.37 -14.52 -6.20
C THR A 193 14.22 -13.24 -7.00
N LEU A 194 14.70 -13.24 -8.25
CA LEU A 194 14.70 -12.07 -9.11
C LEU A 194 13.27 -11.68 -9.54
N PRO A 195 12.45 -12.56 -10.16
CA PRO A 195 11.09 -12.19 -10.56
C PRO A 195 10.19 -11.82 -9.37
N THR A 196 10.28 -12.52 -8.24
CA THR A 196 9.47 -12.21 -7.05
C THR A 196 9.88 -10.88 -6.43
N LYS A 197 11.18 -10.59 -6.27
CA LYS A 197 11.63 -9.31 -5.70
C LYS A 197 11.32 -8.11 -6.60
N ALA A 198 11.54 -8.25 -7.91
CA ALA A 198 11.23 -7.20 -8.89
C ALA A 198 9.72 -6.99 -9.09
N SER A 199 8.90 -7.96 -8.69
CA SER A 199 7.44 -7.84 -8.80
C SER A 199 6.79 -7.33 -7.52
N ALA A 200 7.18 -7.87 -6.36
CA ALA A 200 6.51 -7.61 -5.09
C ALA A 200 7.12 -6.46 -4.31
N TYR A 201 8.45 -6.42 -4.17
CA TYR A 201 9.10 -5.50 -3.24
C TYR A 201 9.69 -4.27 -3.92
N TYR A 202 10.16 -4.41 -5.16
CA TYR A 202 10.79 -3.35 -5.93
C TYR A 202 10.16 -3.34 -7.32
N PRO A 203 9.12 -2.54 -7.61
CA PRO A 203 8.35 -2.63 -8.85
C PRO A 203 9.17 -2.21 -10.08
N ARG A 204 9.97 -3.14 -10.60
CA ARG A 204 11.03 -2.91 -11.60
C ARG A 204 10.79 -3.78 -12.82
N THR A 205 10.04 -3.22 -13.77
CA THR A 205 9.74 -3.90 -15.04
C THR A 205 10.99 -4.07 -15.92
N ASP A 206 11.97 -3.18 -15.78
CA ASP A 206 13.28 -3.28 -16.42
C ASP A 206 14.08 -4.51 -15.96
N VAL A 207 14.04 -4.82 -14.67
CA VAL A 207 14.65 -6.03 -14.12
C VAL A 207 13.92 -7.29 -14.61
N LEU A 208 12.58 -7.24 -14.72
CA LEU A 208 11.79 -8.32 -15.30
C LEU A 208 12.04 -8.50 -16.81
N ASP A 209 12.21 -7.41 -17.56
CA ASP A 209 12.59 -7.42 -18.97
C ASP A 209 13.97 -8.06 -19.15
N TYR A 210 14.94 -7.70 -18.32
CA TYR A 210 16.27 -8.33 -18.31
C TYR A 210 16.19 -9.83 -17.99
N TRP A 211 15.47 -10.21 -16.93
CA TRP A 211 15.29 -11.62 -16.55
C TRP A 211 14.69 -12.46 -17.67
N LYS A 212 13.70 -11.92 -18.38
CA LYS A 212 13.09 -12.59 -19.52
C LYS A 212 14.07 -12.81 -20.68
N GLN A 213 14.95 -11.84 -20.96
CA GLN A 213 15.84 -11.83 -22.13
C GLN A 213 17.21 -12.50 -21.89
N SER A 214 17.64 -12.56 -20.63
CA SER A 214 18.92 -13.11 -20.20
C SER A 214 19.12 -14.56 -20.67
N ALA A 215 20.34 -14.87 -21.10
CA ALA A 215 20.67 -16.21 -21.59
C ALA A 215 20.71 -17.22 -20.44
N TRP A 216 21.10 -16.76 -19.25
CA TRP A 216 21.15 -17.56 -18.02
C TRP A 216 19.78 -18.17 -17.65
N PHE A 217 18.69 -17.41 -17.80
CA PHE A 217 17.35 -17.85 -17.40
C PHE A 217 16.53 -18.49 -18.53
N ARG A 218 17.02 -18.44 -19.78
CA ARG A 218 16.25 -18.80 -20.99
C ARG A 218 15.60 -20.17 -20.95
N ASP A 219 16.29 -21.17 -20.41
CA ASP A 219 15.81 -22.56 -20.35
C ASP A 219 15.05 -22.87 -19.04
N ARG A 220 15.02 -21.92 -18.10
CA ARG A 220 14.49 -22.09 -16.74
C ARG A 220 13.89 -20.78 -16.21
N HIS A 221 12.86 -20.25 -16.86
CA HIS A 221 12.04 -19.19 -16.26
C HIS A 221 11.28 -19.75 -15.05
N VAL A 222 11.94 -19.78 -13.90
CA VAL A 222 11.37 -20.24 -12.63
C VAL A 222 10.68 -19.06 -11.96
N TYR A 223 9.35 -19.13 -11.88
CA TYR A 223 8.52 -18.18 -11.17
C TYR A 223 7.28 -18.89 -10.59
N ASP A 224 6.73 -18.33 -9.53
CA ASP A 224 5.55 -18.83 -8.84
C ASP A 224 4.49 -17.72 -8.71
N ALA A 225 3.44 -18.03 -7.95
CA ALA A 225 2.36 -17.08 -7.69
C ALA A 225 2.80 -15.90 -6.81
N GLU A 226 3.89 -16.01 -6.05
CA GLU A 226 4.33 -14.98 -5.10
C GLU A 226 4.67 -13.67 -5.82
N ALA A 227 5.17 -13.74 -7.05
CA ALA A 227 5.47 -12.56 -7.85
C ALA A 227 4.21 -11.71 -8.12
N VAL A 228 3.12 -12.32 -8.58
CA VAL A 228 1.87 -11.63 -8.93
C VAL A 228 1.02 -11.33 -7.68
N ASP A 229 0.98 -12.26 -6.72
CA ASP A 229 0.32 -12.07 -5.43
C ASP A 229 0.97 -10.91 -4.67
N GLY A 230 2.31 -10.86 -4.65
CA GLY A 230 3.08 -9.77 -4.06
C GLY A 230 2.88 -8.44 -4.78
N ALA A 231 2.91 -8.42 -6.12
CA ALA A 231 2.59 -7.22 -6.89
C ALA A 231 1.19 -6.67 -6.56
N SER A 232 0.21 -7.56 -6.37
CA SER A 232 -1.15 -7.17 -5.96
C SER A 232 -1.18 -6.65 -4.53
N LYS A 233 -0.49 -7.33 -3.61
CA LYS A 233 -0.36 -6.95 -2.20
C LYS A 233 0.22 -5.56 -2.00
N PHE A 234 1.18 -5.13 -2.83
CA PHE A 234 1.87 -3.84 -2.68
C PHE A 234 1.39 -2.77 -3.68
N GLY A 235 0.31 -3.02 -4.43
CA GLY A 235 -0.31 -1.99 -5.28
C GLY A 235 0.39 -1.77 -6.62
N HIS A 236 1.15 -2.73 -7.12
CA HIS A 236 2.05 -2.57 -8.27
C HIS A 236 1.37 -2.88 -9.61
N VAL A 237 0.42 -2.03 -10.02
CA VAL A 237 -0.36 -2.18 -11.27
C VAL A 237 0.53 -2.32 -12.52
N ARG A 238 1.63 -1.54 -12.61
CA ARG A 238 2.56 -1.61 -13.76
C ARG A 238 3.24 -2.97 -13.90
N VAL A 239 3.50 -3.64 -12.78
CA VAL A 239 4.09 -4.98 -12.77
C VAL A 239 3.04 -6.01 -13.17
N LEU A 240 1.80 -5.88 -12.69
CA LEU A 240 0.69 -6.74 -13.11
C LEU A 240 0.45 -6.66 -14.62
N ASP A 241 0.46 -5.44 -15.18
CA ASP A 241 0.35 -5.23 -16.63
C ASP A 241 1.52 -5.84 -17.39
N TRP A 242 2.74 -5.77 -16.85
CA TRP A 242 3.90 -6.46 -17.42
C TRP A 242 3.70 -7.97 -17.46
N TRP A 243 3.26 -8.58 -16.36
CA TRP A 243 2.99 -10.02 -16.30
C TRP A 243 1.90 -10.44 -17.29
N TRP A 244 0.85 -9.63 -17.45
CA TRP A 244 -0.27 -9.97 -18.32
C TRP A 244 0.04 -9.75 -19.81
N ARG A 245 0.55 -8.57 -20.19
CA ARG A 245 0.66 -8.17 -21.60
C ARG A 245 2.06 -8.41 -22.20
N ARG A 246 3.11 -8.33 -21.38
CA ARG A 246 4.51 -8.31 -21.87
C ARG A 246 5.28 -9.59 -21.61
N SER A 247 4.98 -10.31 -20.54
CA SER A 247 5.74 -11.50 -20.16
C SER A 247 5.69 -12.59 -21.24
N GLY A 248 4.53 -12.80 -21.86
CA GLY A 248 4.27 -13.96 -22.73
C GLY A 248 4.26 -15.30 -21.98
N LEU A 249 4.30 -15.24 -20.65
CA LEU A 249 4.27 -16.38 -19.73
C LEU A 249 2.87 -16.53 -19.14
N MET A 250 2.52 -17.73 -18.67
CA MET A 250 1.25 -17.93 -17.98
C MET A 250 1.27 -17.21 -16.63
N MET A 251 0.33 -16.29 -16.41
CA MET A 251 0.19 -15.61 -15.13
C MET A 251 -0.22 -16.62 -14.04
N ARG A 252 0.62 -16.75 -13.01
CA ARG A 252 0.37 -17.61 -11.84
C ARG A 252 0.03 -16.70 -10.67
N TYR A 253 -1.09 -16.96 -10.02
CA TYR A 253 -1.56 -16.21 -8.86
C TYR A 253 -2.54 -17.06 -8.07
N THR A 254 -2.74 -16.69 -6.81
CA THR A 254 -3.70 -17.34 -5.91
C THR A 254 -4.79 -16.37 -5.46
N GLU A 255 -5.70 -16.83 -4.59
CA GLU A 255 -6.66 -15.96 -3.90
C GLU A 255 -5.97 -14.83 -3.12
N SER A 256 -4.72 -15.05 -2.69
CA SER A 256 -3.89 -14.07 -1.97
C SER A 256 -3.77 -12.74 -2.73
N ALA A 257 -3.74 -12.76 -4.07
CA ALA A 257 -3.65 -11.53 -4.87
C ALA A 257 -4.79 -10.55 -4.55
N LEU A 258 -6.04 -11.01 -4.61
CA LEU A 258 -7.22 -10.18 -4.35
C LEU A 258 -7.44 -9.96 -2.86
N GLU A 259 -7.14 -10.97 -2.03
CA GLU A 259 -7.27 -10.87 -0.57
C GLU A 259 -6.36 -9.78 0.02
N GLN A 260 -5.09 -9.79 -0.36
CA GLN A 260 -4.10 -8.83 0.14
C GLN A 260 -4.31 -7.45 -0.47
N ALA A 261 -4.66 -7.35 -1.75
CA ALA A 261 -5.04 -6.07 -2.36
C ALA A 261 -6.24 -5.44 -1.65
N SER A 262 -7.22 -6.26 -1.26
CA SER A 262 -8.40 -5.82 -0.51
C SER A 262 -8.07 -5.38 0.91
N GLY A 263 -7.23 -6.12 1.63
CA GLY A 263 -6.78 -5.74 2.98
C GLY A 263 -5.95 -4.46 3.02
N ASN A 264 -5.13 -4.21 1.99
CA ASN A 264 -4.27 -3.03 1.91
C ASN A 264 -4.94 -1.80 1.25
N GLY A 265 -6.21 -1.90 0.83
CA GLY A 265 -6.92 -0.76 0.25
C GLY A 265 -6.52 -0.43 -1.19
N HIS A 266 -5.94 -1.38 -1.94
CA HIS A 266 -5.41 -1.14 -3.29
C HIS A 266 -6.50 -1.21 -4.37
N LEU A 267 -7.38 -0.21 -4.38
CA LEU A 267 -8.50 -0.12 -5.34
C LEU A 267 -8.05 -0.21 -6.81
N LEU A 268 -6.96 0.47 -7.19
CA LEU A 268 -6.44 0.44 -8.57
C LEU A 268 -6.01 -0.96 -9.01
N VAL A 269 -5.53 -1.80 -8.08
CA VAL A 269 -5.20 -3.19 -8.36
C VAL A 269 -6.48 -4.01 -8.55
N LEU A 270 -7.49 -3.81 -7.70
CA LEU A 270 -8.78 -4.49 -7.83
C LEU A 270 -9.50 -4.13 -9.14
N GLU A 271 -9.46 -2.86 -9.53
CA GLU A 271 -9.93 -2.39 -10.83
C GLU A 271 -9.16 -3.04 -11.98
N TRP A 272 -7.83 -3.08 -11.89
CA TRP A 272 -7.01 -3.76 -12.88
C TRP A 272 -7.39 -5.24 -13.02
N TRP A 273 -7.59 -5.97 -11.92
CA TRP A 273 -8.02 -7.38 -11.96
C TRP A 273 -9.37 -7.56 -12.63
N ARG A 274 -10.36 -6.73 -12.28
CA ARG A 274 -11.70 -6.74 -12.90
C ARG A 274 -11.60 -6.49 -14.40
N ASP A 275 -10.83 -5.48 -14.80
CA ASP A 275 -10.71 -5.07 -16.20
C ASP A 275 -9.91 -6.09 -17.02
N ALA A 276 -8.89 -6.71 -16.43
CA ALA A 276 -8.13 -7.80 -17.06
C ALA A 276 -8.98 -9.05 -17.25
N ALA A 277 -9.76 -9.44 -16.23
CA ALA A 277 -10.68 -10.58 -16.32
C ALA A 277 -11.82 -10.36 -17.32
N ALA A 278 -12.25 -9.11 -17.53
CA ALA A 278 -13.23 -8.78 -18.56
C ALA A 278 -12.65 -8.83 -19.99
N GLN A 279 -11.33 -8.66 -20.14
CA GLN A 279 -10.64 -8.65 -21.43
C GLN A 279 -10.07 -10.02 -21.84
N ASP A 280 -9.71 -10.86 -20.87
CA ASP A 280 -9.04 -12.14 -21.11
C ASP A 280 -9.59 -13.23 -20.17
N ASP A 281 -10.28 -14.21 -20.76
CA ASP A 281 -10.88 -15.35 -20.03
C ASP A 281 -9.85 -16.20 -19.26
N LYS A 282 -8.56 -16.09 -19.58
CA LYS A 282 -7.49 -16.76 -18.82
C LYS A 282 -7.29 -16.16 -17.44
N VAL A 283 -7.68 -14.89 -17.25
CA VAL A 283 -7.61 -14.17 -15.98
C VAL A 283 -8.89 -14.44 -15.20
N VAL A 284 -8.91 -15.56 -14.48
CA VAL A 284 -10.03 -15.93 -13.59
C VAL A 284 -9.92 -15.20 -12.26
N LEU A 285 -10.94 -14.41 -11.90
CA LEU A 285 -11.01 -13.76 -10.59
C LEU A 285 -11.16 -14.79 -9.47
N ARG A 286 -10.38 -14.63 -8.41
CA ARG A 286 -10.39 -15.50 -7.22
C ARG A 286 -10.58 -14.66 -5.95
N PRO A 287 -11.79 -14.16 -5.66
CA PRO A 287 -12.01 -13.24 -4.55
C PRO A 287 -11.68 -13.83 -3.18
N GLY A 288 -11.73 -15.16 -3.00
CA GLY A 288 -11.40 -15.81 -1.72
C GLY A 288 -12.11 -15.14 -0.54
N ARG A 289 -11.34 -14.81 0.50
CA ARG A 289 -11.79 -14.11 1.72
C ARG A 289 -11.57 -12.59 1.65
N SER A 290 -11.55 -11.99 0.46
CA SER A 290 -11.23 -10.57 0.24
C SER A 290 -12.05 -9.60 1.10
N LEU A 291 -13.35 -9.86 1.26
CA LEU A 291 -14.21 -9.04 2.12
C LEU A 291 -13.75 -9.05 3.58
N LEU A 292 -13.31 -10.20 4.09
CA LEU A 292 -12.84 -10.33 5.48
C LEU A 292 -11.51 -9.62 5.69
N TRP A 293 -10.60 -9.71 4.73
CA TRP A 293 -9.32 -8.99 4.79
C TRP A 293 -9.50 -7.47 4.73
N ALA A 294 -10.37 -6.97 3.84
CA ALA A 294 -10.76 -5.57 3.79
C ALA A 294 -11.38 -5.12 5.12
N THR A 295 -12.27 -5.94 5.67
CA THR A 295 -12.93 -5.68 6.95
C THR A 295 -11.94 -5.59 8.10
N GLN A 296 -11.03 -6.57 8.24
CA GLN A 296 -10.03 -6.62 9.30
C GLN A 296 -9.17 -5.35 9.35
N HIS A 297 -8.83 -4.79 8.19
CA HIS A 297 -7.96 -3.62 8.06
C HIS A 297 -8.72 -2.30 7.92
N GLY A 298 -10.06 -2.31 8.07
CA GLY A 298 -10.86 -1.08 8.07
C GLY A 298 -11.09 -0.46 6.68
N GLN A 299 -10.97 -1.24 5.60
CA GLN A 299 -11.02 -0.73 4.22
C GLN A 299 -12.46 -0.56 3.73
N ALA A 300 -13.16 0.49 4.19
CA ALA A 300 -14.56 0.76 3.84
C ALA A 300 -14.77 1.02 2.34
N ASP A 301 -13.85 1.73 1.67
CA ASP A 301 -13.93 1.97 0.22
C ASP A 301 -13.83 0.69 -0.61
N VAL A 302 -13.02 -0.28 -0.15
CA VAL A 302 -12.90 -1.58 -0.81
C VAL A 302 -14.21 -2.36 -0.72
N LEU A 303 -14.94 -2.27 0.40
CA LEU A 303 -16.26 -2.91 0.53
C LEU A 303 -17.29 -2.29 -0.42
N ARG A 304 -17.28 -0.95 -0.55
CA ARG A 304 -18.10 -0.24 -1.55
C ARG A 304 -17.76 -0.71 -2.97
N TRP A 305 -16.48 -0.84 -3.26
CA TRP A 305 -16.02 -1.33 -4.56
C TRP A 305 -16.47 -2.77 -4.83
N TRP A 306 -16.32 -3.68 -3.86
CA TRP A 306 -16.76 -5.08 -4.03
C TRP A 306 -18.27 -5.18 -4.30
N ASP A 307 -19.09 -4.42 -3.56
CA ASP A 307 -20.53 -4.40 -3.76
C ASP A 307 -20.92 -3.84 -5.14
N ALA A 308 -20.25 -2.77 -5.59
CA ALA A 308 -20.47 -2.17 -6.90
C ALA A 308 -19.88 -2.99 -8.07
N SER A 309 -18.89 -3.85 -7.82
CA SER A 309 -18.14 -4.56 -8.85
C SER A 309 -18.97 -5.63 -9.57
N GLY A 310 -20.06 -6.11 -8.97
CA GLY A 310 -20.83 -7.24 -9.46
C GLY A 310 -20.08 -8.59 -9.38
N ILE A 311 -18.88 -8.63 -8.79
CA ILE A 311 -18.11 -9.87 -8.60
C ILE A 311 -18.67 -10.62 -7.40
N PRO A 312 -19.04 -11.91 -7.54
CA PRO A 312 -19.48 -12.72 -6.41
C PRO A 312 -18.36 -12.87 -5.37
N ALA A 313 -18.48 -12.16 -4.26
CA ALA A 313 -17.56 -12.26 -3.13
C ALA A 313 -18.16 -13.12 -2.01
N ALA A 314 -17.39 -14.10 -1.53
CA ALA A 314 -17.80 -14.98 -0.44
C ALA A 314 -17.70 -14.29 0.93
N HIS A 315 -18.29 -14.90 1.96
CA HIS A 315 -18.18 -14.51 3.37
C HIS A 315 -18.77 -13.14 3.76
N GLY A 316 -19.76 -12.64 3.00
CA GLY A 316 -20.47 -11.41 3.35
C GLY A 316 -21.23 -11.48 4.69
N ASP A 317 -21.66 -12.68 5.09
CA ASP A 317 -22.30 -12.97 6.38
C ASP A 317 -21.36 -12.77 7.58
N SER A 318 -20.07 -13.01 7.38
CA SER A 318 -19.05 -12.94 8.44
C SER A 318 -18.44 -11.54 8.62
N VAL A 319 -18.81 -10.57 7.77
CA VAL A 319 -18.28 -9.19 7.80
C VAL A 319 -18.59 -8.51 9.13
N ALA A 320 -19.83 -8.60 9.62
CA ALA A 320 -20.24 -7.94 10.86
C ALA A 320 -19.47 -8.47 12.08
N LYS A 321 -19.30 -9.79 12.16
CA LYS A 321 -18.50 -10.46 13.19
C LYS A 321 -17.03 -10.05 13.12
N MET A 322 -16.44 -10.04 11.92
CA MET A 322 -15.04 -9.69 11.73
C MET A 322 -14.78 -8.21 12.05
N ALA A 323 -15.66 -7.31 11.63
CA ALA A 323 -15.56 -5.89 11.95
C ALA A 323 -15.65 -5.64 13.46
N SER A 324 -16.54 -6.38 14.13
CA SER A 324 -16.70 -6.29 15.58
C SER A 324 -15.46 -6.78 16.33
N ARG A 325 -14.81 -7.84 15.83
CA ARG A 325 -13.59 -8.40 16.40
C ARG A 325 -12.39 -7.45 16.31
N TRP A 326 -12.28 -6.67 15.23
CA TRP A 326 -11.14 -5.77 14.99
C TRP A 326 -11.43 -4.29 15.31
N GLY A 327 -12.61 -3.98 15.84
CA GLY A 327 -12.95 -2.61 16.25
C GLY A 327 -13.35 -1.68 15.12
N GLN A 328 -13.81 -2.22 13.98
CA GLN A 328 -13.95 -1.48 12.72
C GLN A 328 -15.37 -0.92 12.53
N VAL A 329 -15.67 0.18 13.22
CA VAL A 329 -17.00 0.82 13.21
C VAL A 329 -17.39 1.37 11.83
N GLU A 330 -16.44 2.00 11.11
CA GLU A 330 -16.72 2.53 9.77
C GLU A 330 -17.09 1.42 8.77
N VAL A 331 -16.46 0.26 8.92
CA VAL A 331 -16.79 -0.93 8.12
C VAL A 331 -18.18 -1.46 8.47
N LEU A 332 -18.54 -1.56 9.75
CA LEU A 332 -19.89 -1.95 10.18
C LEU A 332 -20.95 -1.02 9.60
N GLU A 333 -20.74 0.29 9.70
CA GLU A 333 -21.64 1.31 9.16
C GLU A 333 -21.76 1.19 7.63
N THR A 334 -20.63 1.06 6.94
CA THR A 334 -20.61 0.91 5.49
C THR A 334 -21.32 -0.35 5.04
N TRP A 335 -21.07 -1.48 5.70
CA TRP A 335 -21.70 -2.76 5.38
C TRP A 335 -23.22 -2.72 5.63
N ARG A 336 -23.65 -2.11 6.74
CA ARG A 336 -25.08 -1.87 7.01
C ARG A 336 -25.72 -1.05 5.90
N ARG A 337 -25.11 0.06 5.48
CA ARG A 337 -25.64 0.91 4.40
C ARG A 337 -25.74 0.19 3.05
N LEU A 338 -24.79 -0.70 2.74
CA LEU A 338 -24.79 -1.46 1.49
C LEU A 338 -25.85 -2.55 1.47
N LYS A 339 -26.01 -3.30 2.56
CA LYS A 339 -26.97 -4.42 2.62
C LYS A 339 -28.39 -3.98 3.01
N GLY A 340 -28.50 -2.88 3.74
CA GLY A 340 -29.72 -2.45 4.42
C GLY A 340 -29.84 -3.08 5.80
N ASP A 341 -30.59 -2.41 6.67
CA ASP A 341 -30.68 -2.75 8.10
C ASP A 341 -31.24 -4.17 8.32
N ASP A 342 -32.25 -4.59 7.55
CA ASP A 342 -32.93 -5.88 7.71
C ASP A 342 -32.16 -7.08 7.11
N LYS A 343 -31.12 -6.82 6.31
CA LYS A 343 -30.32 -7.87 5.66
C LYS A 343 -28.94 -8.03 6.30
N LEU A 344 -28.66 -7.30 7.38
CA LEU A 344 -27.44 -7.46 8.14
C LEU A 344 -27.48 -8.79 8.88
N VAL A 345 -26.60 -9.71 8.50
CA VAL A 345 -26.47 -11.02 9.16
C VAL A 345 -25.49 -10.91 10.33
N PHE A 346 -25.93 -11.29 11.52
CA PHE A 346 -25.11 -11.36 12.73
C PHE A 346 -25.68 -12.37 13.73
N ASP A 347 -24.86 -12.79 14.69
CA ASP A 347 -25.20 -13.66 15.81
C ASP A 347 -24.80 -13.03 17.15
N ALA A 348 -25.10 -13.68 18.28
CA ALA A 348 -24.71 -13.21 19.61
C ALA A 348 -23.19 -13.05 19.80
N GLU A 349 -22.34 -13.64 18.94
CA GLU A 349 -20.88 -13.54 19.06
C GLU A 349 -20.35 -12.16 18.64
N VAL A 350 -21.14 -11.34 17.93
CA VAL A 350 -20.74 -9.98 17.54
C VAL A 350 -20.49 -9.06 18.72
N LEU A 351 -21.01 -9.39 19.91
CA LEU A 351 -20.79 -8.66 21.17
C LEU A 351 -19.68 -9.26 22.03
N VAL A 352 -19.34 -10.54 21.82
CA VAL A 352 -18.29 -11.26 22.58
C VAL A 352 -16.91 -10.72 22.22
N SER A 353 -16.56 -10.72 20.93
CA SER A 353 -15.24 -10.28 20.46
C SER A 353 -14.90 -8.83 20.83
N PRO A 354 -15.76 -7.82 20.60
CA PRO A 354 -15.47 -6.45 21.03
C PRO A 354 -15.41 -6.29 22.56
N THR A 355 -16.02 -7.20 23.33
CA THR A 355 -15.88 -7.22 24.79
C THR A 355 -14.48 -7.68 25.21
N ILE A 356 -13.98 -8.78 24.63
CA ILE A 356 -12.62 -9.31 24.88
C ILE A 356 -11.54 -8.27 24.51
N PHE A 357 -11.67 -7.65 23.34
CA PHE A 357 -10.67 -6.70 22.81
C PHE A 357 -10.92 -5.25 23.23
N LYS A 358 -11.98 -5.00 24.02
CA LYS A 358 -12.35 -3.69 24.58
C LYS A 358 -12.67 -2.61 23.54
N HIS A 359 -13.34 -3.01 22.45
CA HIS A 359 -13.81 -2.13 21.40
C HIS A 359 -15.14 -1.46 21.78
N LEU A 360 -15.08 -0.48 22.68
CA LEU A 360 -16.27 0.26 23.16
C LEU A 360 -17.06 0.92 22.02
N ALA A 361 -16.39 1.45 21.01
CA ALA A 361 -17.05 2.11 19.89
C ALA A 361 -17.91 1.13 19.06
N VAL A 362 -17.50 -0.14 18.98
CA VAL A 362 -18.29 -1.20 18.34
C VAL A 362 -19.50 -1.57 19.19
N LEU A 363 -19.32 -1.72 20.51
CA LEU A 363 -20.43 -2.00 21.44
C LEU A 363 -21.48 -0.88 21.39
N GLU A 364 -21.02 0.37 21.38
CA GLU A 364 -21.87 1.55 21.23
C GLU A 364 -22.62 1.55 19.90
N TRP A 365 -21.93 1.19 18.81
CA TRP A 365 -22.56 1.06 17.49
C TRP A 365 -23.67 -0.01 17.50
N TRP A 366 -23.42 -1.18 18.09
CA TRP A 366 -24.43 -2.23 18.21
C TRP A 366 -25.62 -1.84 19.09
N ARG A 367 -25.40 -1.07 20.17
CA ARG A 367 -26.49 -0.52 20.99
C ARG A 367 -27.35 0.46 20.18
N ASN A 368 -26.71 1.40 19.49
CA ASN A 368 -27.42 2.38 18.68
C ASN A 368 -28.16 1.67 17.52
N PHE A 369 -27.61 0.60 16.96
CA PHE A 369 -28.29 -0.25 15.98
C PHE A 369 -29.50 -0.96 16.59
N ALA A 370 -29.36 -1.55 17.78
CA ALA A 370 -30.46 -2.22 18.48
C ALA A 370 -31.65 -1.27 18.77
N HIS A 371 -31.34 -0.03 19.16
CA HIS A 371 -32.35 0.98 19.45
C HIS A 371 -32.87 1.75 18.22
N GLY A 372 -32.30 1.54 17.03
CA GLY A 372 -32.69 2.26 15.82
C GLY A 372 -32.26 3.73 15.81
N GLU A 373 -31.20 4.07 16.55
CA GLU A 373 -30.65 5.42 16.72
C GLU A 373 -29.60 5.77 15.65
N LEU A 374 -29.18 4.81 14.84
CA LEU A 374 -28.25 5.06 13.75
C LEU A 374 -28.93 5.82 12.60
N GLU A 375 -28.12 6.59 11.87
CA GLU A 375 -28.58 7.42 10.76
C GLU A 375 -29.33 6.57 9.71
N GLY A 376 -30.56 6.97 9.38
CA GLY A 376 -31.40 6.29 8.38
C GLY A 376 -32.29 5.16 8.92
N MET A 377 -32.19 4.79 10.20
CA MET A 377 -33.04 3.74 10.79
C MET A 377 -34.43 4.23 11.23
N GLU A 378 -34.62 5.54 11.41
CA GLU A 378 -35.92 6.14 11.80
C GLU A 378 -36.55 5.51 13.07
N GLY A 379 -35.73 5.03 14.01
CA GLY A 379 -36.20 4.37 15.22
C GLY A 379 -36.62 2.89 15.05
N ARG A 380 -36.34 2.28 13.90
CA ARG A 380 -36.56 0.84 13.69
C ARG A 380 -35.58 0.04 14.54
N LYS A 381 -36.11 -0.61 15.58
CA LYS A 381 -35.32 -1.42 16.51
C LYS A 381 -34.93 -2.75 15.89
N GLN A 382 -33.71 -3.18 16.18
CA GLN A 382 -33.18 -4.48 15.76
C GLN A 382 -32.87 -5.31 17.00
N MET A 383 -33.15 -6.62 16.93
CA MET A 383 -32.98 -7.51 18.07
C MET A 383 -31.53 -7.99 18.13
N VAL A 384 -30.67 -7.28 18.85
CA VAL A 384 -29.28 -7.71 19.07
C VAL A 384 -29.22 -8.53 20.36
N GLU A 385 -29.12 -9.85 20.19
CA GLU A 385 -29.11 -10.79 21.30
C GLU A 385 -27.72 -10.99 21.93
N PHE A 386 -27.70 -11.24 23.24
CA PHE A 386 -26.52 -11.66 23.97
C PHE A 386 -26.88 -12.61 25.11
N ARG A 387 -25.91 -13.42 25.56
CA ARG A 387 -26.04 -14.28 26.74
C ARG A 387 -25.12 -13.78 27.84
N THR A 388 -25.65 -13.68 29.06
CA THR A 388 -24.90 -13.20 30.23
C THR A 388 -23.63 -14.01 30.44
N CYS A 389 -23.71 -15.36 30.38
CA CYS A 389 -22.57 -16.25 30.51
C CYS A 389 -21.43 -15.95 29.52
N ASN A 390 -21.76 -15.75 28.24
CA ASN A 390 -20.76 -15.51 27.18
C ASN A 390 -20.08 -14.15 27.36
N ILE A 391 -20.82 -13.15 27.84
CA ILE A 391 -20.26 -11.81 28.09
C ILE A 391 -19.43 -11.80 29.37
N GLU A 392 -19.83 -12.53 30.42
CA GLU A 392 -19.03 -12.70 31.62
C GLU A 392 -17.70 -13.42 31.33
N GLU A 393 -17.74 -14.53 30.60
CA GLU A 393 -16.54 -15.24 30.13
C GLU A 393 -15.66 -14.33 29.28
N ALA A 394 -16.24 -13.58 28.33
CA ALA A 394 -15.52 -12.61 27.53
C ALA A 394 -14.84 -11.49 28.35
N LEU A 395 -15.48 -11.05 29.43
CA LEU A 395 -14.91 -10.09 30.36
C LEU A 395 -13.77 -10.74 31.16
N GLU A 396 -13.88 -11.99 31.58
CA GLU A 396 -12.80 -12.70 32.28
C GLU A 396 -11.58 -12.93 31.37
N ASP A 397 -11.80 -13.27 30.10
CA ASP A 397 -10.77 -13.51 29.10
C ASP A 397 -10.09 -12.22 28.58
N SER A 398 -10.69 -11.05 28.81
CA SER A 398 -10.12 -9.78 28.34
C SER A 398 -8.78 -9.47 29.02
N ILE A 399 -7.74 -9.22 28.24
CA ILE A 399 -6.42 -8.87 28.76
C ILE A 399 -6.32 -7.36 29.07
N GLY A 400 -5.87 -6.99 30.27
CA GLY A 400 -5.61 -5.60 30.68
C GLY A 400 -6.75 -4.93 31.44
N ASP A 401 -6.81 -3.58 31.47
CA ASP A 401 -7.87 -2.84 32.17
C ASP A 401 -9.24 -2.99 31.49
N GLN A 402 -10.18 -3.58 32.21
CA GLN A 402 -11.56 -3.86 31.76
C GLN A 402 -12.59 -2.87 32.31
N SER A 403 -12.16 -1.91 33.14
CA SER A 403 -13.06 -1.07 33.93
C SER A 403 -14.05 -0.29 33.07
N ALA A 404 -13.65 0.14 31.88
CA ALA A 404 -14.51 0.88 30.96
C ALA A 404 -15.58 -0.03 30.31
N VAL A 405 -15.18 -1.22 29.85
CA VAL A 405 -16.08 -2.18 29.20
C VAL A 405 -17.05 -2.79 30.20
N ARG A 406 -16.59 -3.11 31.42
CA ARG A 406 -17.46 -3.55 32.52
C ARG A 406 -18.50 -2.48 32.87
N ARG A 407 -18.08 -1.22 33.02
CA ARG A 407 -19.01 -0.10 33.28
C ARG A 407 -20.03 0.05 32.16
N TRP A 408 -19.61 -0.07 30.91
CA TRP A 408 -20.51 -0.02 29.76
C TRP A 408 -21.55 -1.14 29.85
N TRP A 409 -21.13 -2.39 30.10
CA TRP A 409 -22.06 -3.51 30.24
C TRP A 409 -23.00 -3.38 31.44
N THR A 410 -22.52 -2.89 32.59
CA THR A 410 -23.38 -2.62 33.76
C THR A 410 -24.45 -1.56 33.46
N GLN A 411 -24.13 -0.54 32.66
CA GLN A 411 -25.09 0.48 32.24
C GLN A 411 -26.11 -0.06 31.22
N ASN A 412 -25.74 -1.06 30.42
CA ASN A 412 -26.54 -1.62 29.35
C ASN A 412 -27.11 -3.01 29.69
N GLY A 413 -27.38 -3.28 30.97
CA GLY A 413 -28.21 -4.42 31.39
C GLY A 413 -27.49 -5.71 31.79
N LEU A 414 -26.15 -5.70 31.94
CA LEU A 414 -25.40 -6.82 32.52
C LEU A 414 -25.46 -6.76 34.06
N ASN A 415 -26.14 -7.74 34.66
CA ASN A 415 -26.18 -7.93 36.12
C ASN A 415 -25.27 -9.10 36.51
N LEU A 416 -24.07 -8.79 37.00
CA LEU A 416 -23.10 -9.75 37.52
C LEU A 416 -23.57 -10.23 38.91
N GLY A 417 -24.28 -11.35 38.98
CA GLY A 417 -24.81 -11.90 40.24
C GLY A 417 -26.17 -12.62 40.15
N LEU A 418 -26.61 -12.97 38.94
CA LEU A 418 -27.85 -13.70 38.71
C LEU A 418 -27.66 -15.20 39.03
N ARG A 419 -28.75 -15.90 39.39
CA ARG A 419 -28.73 -17.36 39.64
C ARG A 419 -28.54 -18.14 38.33
N ASP A 420 -28.03 -19.37 38.41
CA ASP A 420 -27.66 -20.25 37.29
C ASP A 420 -28.69 -20.35 36.15
N GLU A 421 -30.00 -20.26 36.44
CA GLU A 421 -31.06 -20.30 35.42
C GLU A 421 -31.23 -19.02 34.60
N GLU A 422 -30.91 -17.86 35.18
CA GLU A 422 -30.94 -16.56 34.48
C GLU A 422 -29.63 -16.27 33.74
N TRP A 423 -28.58 -16.98 34.12
CA TRP A 423 -27.24 -16.91 33.54
C TRP A 423 -27.17 -17.44 32.10
N LEU A 424 -27.98 -18.46 31.78
CA LEU A 424 -28.07 -19.08 30.45
C LEU A 424 -29.11 -18.44 29.51
N LYS A 425 -29.93 -17.50 30.00
CA LYS A 425 -31.00 -16.90 29.19
C LYS A 425 -30.47 -15.89 28.19
N THR A 426 -31.00 -15.95 26.97
CA THR A 426 -30.80 -14.92 25.95
C THR A 426 -31.47 -13.61 26.38
N ARG A 427 -30.73 -12.50 26.24
CA ARG A 427 -31.15 -11.11 26.48
C ARG A 427 -30.92 -10.29 25.22
N TYR A 428 -31.45 -9.07 25.20
CA TYR A 428 -31.32 -8.14 24.09
C TYR A 428 -30.79 -6.79 24.59
N LEU A 429 -30.00 -6.12 23.75
CA LEU A 429 -29.49 -4.77 24.02
C LEU A 429 -30.59 -3.70 24.06
#